data_AF-A0A9D3N9K3-F1
#
_entry.id   AF-A0A9D3N9K3-F1
#
_cell.length_a   1.000
_cell.length_b   1.000
_cell.length_c   1.000
_cell.angle_alpha   90.00
_cell.angle_beta   90.00
_cell.angle_gamma   90.00
#
_symmetry.space_group_name_H-M   'P 1'
#
loop_
_entity.id
_entity.type
_entity.pdbx_description
1 polymer ?
#
loop_
_entity_poly.entity_id
_entity_poly.type
_entity_poly.pdbx_seq_one_letter_code
_entity_poly.pdbx_strand_id
1 'polypeptide(L)'
;MSDNAEGFDRTPGAGRTRGKASGPGQGDSSRPREPELADGEAVFSHCQPLRQPRTALPGPGPGPTPESSDSRVSTLSSSSSNSSSAAAVKPRPGQCAVYESRLSAHAPEFIPSTYTPVQDDVYEEDSYEGYYPEFSLADVVQDILSYLNSSPGSFETDIGNITATLNAWVTTEETLRELVELIFTQSTSMPNFTYTGARLCNFLSHHLTLSPASGNFRQLLLQRCQTEYDQRQQALMGDEETQRKFHTYVLFLGELYLNLEVKSVKGTMSRAEVLLNALKALMDALFSQPKDRNLICAVKLLKLTGSVLEDAWKQSGKSHMDELIKKIEEILLDAQCSRDVRQMLLKLVELRSSNWGRVHAAAAHNEATPDNDPNYYMNEPTFYTADGTPFTAADPDYSEKYQEILDREDYFPEFFEENGNEALYGEEDEMEPEMEEAFEKFCLETERQKQ
;
A
#
# COMPACT_ATOMS: atom_id res chain seq x y z
N MET A 1 -64.95 -12.02 4.75
CA MET A 1 -64.92 -10.70 4.09
C MET A 1 -63.48 -10.22 4.16
N SER A 2 -62.55 -11.01 3.61
CA SER A 2 -62.31 -11.27 2.17
C SER A 2 -61.26 -10.27 1.68
N ASP A 3 -59.97 -10.62 1.58
CA ASP A 3 -59.29 -11.67 0.78
C ASP A 3 -58.93 -11.19 -0.63
N ASN A 4 -57.95 -11.87 -1.25
CA ASN A 4 -57.19 -11.51 -2.47
C ASN A 4 -56.23 -10.31 -2.24
N ALA A 5 -54.89 -10.47 -2.26
CA ALA A 5 -54.02 -11.59 -2.69
C ALA A 5 -54.15 -12.00 -4.18
N GLU A 6 -53.13 -12.72 -4.66
CA GLU A 6 -52.78 -12.92 -6.09
C GLU A 6 -52.23 -11.64 -6.75
N GLY A 7 -51.13 -11.63 -7.50
CA GLY A 7 -50.24 -12.73 -7.91
C GLY A 7 -50.12 -12.79 -9.43
N PHE A 8 -48.92 -12.62 -9.98
CA PHE A 8 -48.67 -12.85 -11.41
C PHE A 8 -47.44 -13.72 -11.62
N ASP A 9 -47.70 -14.85 -12.26
CA ASP A 9 -46.75 -15.93 -12.54
C ASP A 9 -46.01 -15.70 -13.88
N ARG A 10 -44.90 -16.44 -14.04
CA ARG A 10 -44.13 -16.78 -15.26
C ARG A 10 -44.41 -16.04 -16.60
N THR A 11 -43.32 -15.63 -17.23
CA THR A 11 -43.22 -15.49 -18.70
C THR A 11 -43.56 -16.81 -19.41
N PRO A 12 -44.06 -16.76 -20.66
CA PRO A 12 -43.18 -17.23 -21.75
C PRO A 12 -43.44 -16.59 -23.13
N GLY A 13 -42.52 -16.84 -24.08
CA GLY A 13 -42.92 -17.15 -25.46
C GLY A 13 -42.76 -16.04 -26.52
N ALA A 14 -41.73 -16.18 -27.34
CA ALA A 14 -41.44 -15.33 -28.51
C ALA A 14 -42.56 -15.29 -29.58
N GLY A 15 -42.74 -14.13 -30.23
CA GLY A 15 -43.60 -13.95 -31.41
C GLY A 15 -42.83 -13.34 -32.61
N ARG A 16 -42.57 -14.14 -33.65
CA ARG A 16 -41.89 -13.69 -34.89
C ARG A 16 -42.85 -12.98 -35.85
N THR A 17 -42.40 -11.88 -36.47
CA THR A 17 -42.93 -11.41 -37.78
C THR A 17 -41.81 -11.06 -38.76
N ARG A 18 -42.03 -11.30 -40.06
CA ARG A 18 -41.01 -11.35 -41.12
C ARG A 18 -41.45 -10.60 -42.38
N GLY A 19 -40.67 -9.63 -42.84
CA GLY A 19 -40.81 -8.98 -44.15
C GLY A 19 -39.76 -7.88 -44.33
N LYS A 20 -38.70 -8.08 -45.12
CA LYS A 20 -38.64 -7.76 -46.57
C LYS A 20 -39.25 -6.37 -46.89
N ALA A 21 -38.48 -5.28 -47.03
CA ALA A 21 -37.29 -4.97 -47.85
C ALA A 21 -37.60 -4.42 -49.26
N SER A 22 -37.00 -3.28 -49.59
CA SER A 22 -36.79 -2.76 -50.95
C SER A 22 -35.66 -1.72 -50.94
N GLY A 23 -34.59 -2.00 -51.69
CA GLY A 23 -33.68 -0.96 -52.22
C GLY A 23 -34.24 -0.40 -53.53
N PRO A 24 -33.44 0.13 -54.48
CA PRO A 24 -31.97 0.12 -54.63
C PRO A 24 -31.35 1.49 -54.29
N GLY A 25 -30.06 1.84 -54.42
CA GLY A 25 -28.86 1.36 -55.13
C GLY A 25 -28.00 2.62 -55.47
N GLN A 26 -26.76 2.61 -55.97
CA GLN A 26 -25.78 1.56 -56.33
C GLN A 26 -24.38 2.08 -55.92
N GLY A 27 -23.41 1.23 -55.60
CA GLY A 27 -22.23 1.02 -56.46
C GLY A 27 -20.97 1.77 -55.93
N ASP A 28 -19.72 1.30 -56.12
CA ASP A 28 -19.27 0.15 -56.89
C ASP A 28 -18.03 -0.56 -56.27
N SER A 29 -18.15 -1.88 -56.17
CA SER A 29 -17.19 -2.97 -56.39
C SER A 29 -15.66 -2.79 -56.31
N SER A 30 -15.02 -3.65 -55.51
CA SER A 30 -13.91 -4.52 -55.96
C SER A 30 -13.72 -5.72 -55.01
N ARG A 31 -13.08 -6.81 -55.47
CA ARG A 31 -13.05 -8.13 -54.79
C ARG A 31 -11.77 -8.93 -55.15
N PRO A 32 -11.54 -10.15 -54.62
CA PRO A 32 -10.59 -10.45 -53.55
C PRO A 32 -9.28 -11.10 -54.05
N ARG A 33 -8.33 -11.39 -53.15
CA ARG A 33 -7.22 -12.33 -53.43
C ARG A 33 -6.64 -13.00 -52.18
N GLU A 34 -6.53 -14.32 -52.25
CA GLU A 34 -5.82 -15.26 -51.37
C GLU A 34 -5.63 -16.57 -52.19
N PRO A 35 -4.88 -17.59 -51.72
CA PRO A 35 -4.01 -17.66 -50.54
C PRO A 35 -2.54 -17.99 -50.89
N GLU A 36 -1.65 -18.00 -49.89
CA GLU A 36 -0.49 -18.91 -49.86
C GLU A 36 -0.30 -19.47 -48.44
N LEU A 37 0.26 -20.68 -48.37
CA LEU A 37 0.51 -21.45 -47.14
C LEU A 37 1.98 -21.31 -46.72
N ALA A 38 2.24 -21.27 -45.42
CA ALA A 38 3.58 -21.44 -44.85
C ALA A 38 3.49 -22.17 -43.50
N ASP A 39 4.37 -23.16 -43.30
CA ASP A 39 4.45 -23.94 -42.06
C ASP A 39 4.93 -23.10 -40.87
N GLY A 40 4.44 -23.46 -39.68
CA GLY A 40 4.90 -22.90 -38.40
C GLY A 40 4.55 -23.86 -37.27
N GLU A 41 5.53 -24.65 -36.82
CA GLU A 41 5.34 -25.65 -35.77
C GLU A 41 4.89 -25.02 -34.44
N ALA A 42 3.94 -25.67 -33.76
CA ALA A 42 3.49 -25.27 -32.43
C ALA A 42 4.55 -25.61 -31.36
N VAL A 43 5.56 -24.75 -31.22
CA VAL A 43 6.61 -24.91 -30.20
C VAL A 43 6.02 -24.73 -28.80
N PHE A 44 5.94 -25.83 -28.06
CA PHE A 44 5.49 -25.86 -26.67
C PHE A 44 6.28 -24.87 -25.80
N SER A 45 5.58 -23.93 -25.17
CA SER A 45 6.17 -22.96 -24.24
C SER A 45 6.56 -23.66 -22.93
N HIS A 46 7.83 -24.05 -22.83
CA HIS A 46 8.35 -24.80 -21.69
C HIS A 46 8.52 -23.88 -20.46
N CYS A 47 7.72 -24.12 -19.41
CA CYS A 47 7.78 -23.36 -18.16
C CYS A 47 9.18 -23.44 -17.52
N GLN A 48 9.83 -22.29 -17.30
CA GLN A 48 11.14 -22.27 -16.64
C GLN A 48 10.99 -22.49 -15.12
N PRO A 49 11.74 -23.43 -14.51
CA PRO A 49 11.72 -23.64 -13.08
C PRO A 49 12.37 -22.48 -12.30
N LEU A 50 11.85 -22.22 -11.11
CA LEU A 50 12.24 -21.11 -10.22
C LEU A 50 13.72 -21.19 -9.81
N ARG A 51 14.42 -20.05 -9.82
CA ARG A 51 15.83 -19.96 -9.40
C ARG A 51 15.94 -19.91 -7.87
N GLN A 52 16.64 -20.89 -7.29
CA GLN A 52 17.02 -20.88 -5.87
C GLN A 52 18.13 -19.84 -5.58
N PRO A 53 18.18 -19.27 -4.36
CA PRO A 53 19.21 -18.30 -3.97
C PRO A 53 20.58 -18.96 -3.80
N ARG A 54 21.66 -18.22 -4.13
CA ARG A 54 23.05 -18.70 -3.97
C ARG A 54 23.69 -18.16 -2.69
N THR A 55 23.96 -19.05 -1.74
CA THR A 55 24.82 -18.79 -0.58
C THR A 55 26.30 -18.70 -1.02
N ALA A 56 27.07 -17.79 -0.43
CA ALA A 56 28.50 -17.61 -0.74
C ALA A 56 29.41 -18.41 0.22
N LEU A 57 30.56 -18.86 -0.28
CA LEU A 57 31.63 -19.49 0.51
C LEU A 57 32.93 -18.66 0.40
N PRO A 58 33.78 -18.62 1.45
CA PRO A 58 34.96 -17.77 1.50
C PRO A 58 36.18 -18.35 0.75
N GLY A 59 37.01 -17.47 0.18
CA GLY A 59 38.24 -17.82 -0.55
C GLY A 59 39.54 -17.49 0.21
N PRO A 60 40.68 -18.18 -0.08
CA PRO A 60 41.93 -18.04 0.69
C PRO A 60 43.02 -17.14 0.06
N GLY A 61 43.85 -16.53 0.93
CA GLY A 61 45.32 -16.34 0.82
C GLY A 61 45.97 -15.76 -0.46
N PRO A 62 46.62 -14.57 -0.40
CA PRO A 62 47.41 -14.00 -1.51
C PRO A 62 48.92 -14.32 -1.49
N GLY A 63 49.57 -14.25 -2.66
CA GLY A 63 51.04 -14.25 -2.85
C GLY A 63 51.57 -12.90 -3.41
N PRO A 64 52.90 -12.70 -3.59
CA PRO A 64 53.50 -11.35 -3.61
C PRO A 64 54.29 -10.93 -4.88
N THR A 65 54.76 -9.66 -4.89
CA THR A 65 55.85 -9.03 -5.71
C THR A 65 55.62 -8.73 -7.21
N PRO A 66 56.37 -7.79 -7.88
CA PRO A 66 57.06 -6.56 -7.39
C PRO A 66 57.08 -5.29 -8.32
N GLU A 67 57.40 -4.13 -7.71
CA GLU A 67 58.30 -3.01 -8.16
C GLU A 67 58.07 -2.00 -9.33
N SER A 68 58.81 -0.87 -9.20
CA SER A 68 59.10 0.25 -10.13
C SER A 68 57.98 1.26 -10.43
N SER A 69 58.15 2.59 -10.57
CA SER A 69 59.15 3.68 -10.35
C SER A 69 58.57 4.91 -11.13
N ASP A 70 58.96 6.20 -11.07
CA ASP A 70 59.98 7.01 -10.37
C ASP A 70 59.53 8.51 -10.32
N SER A 71 60.14 9.36 -9.46
CA SER A 71 60.49 10.82 -9.64
C SER A 71 59.48 11.89 -10.18
N ARG A 72 59.53 13.22 -9.86
CA ARG A 72 60.27 14.09 -8.89
C ARG A 72 59.75 15.57 -8.91
N VAL A 73 60.01 16.33 -7.83
CA VAL A 73 60.28 17.82 -7.76
C VAL A 73 59.15 18.82 -8.15
N SER A 74 58.52 19.59 -7.23
CA SER A 74 58.88 20.90 -6.59
C SER A 74 58.55 22.17 -7.45
N THR A 75 58.24 23.40 -6.96
CA THR A 75 58.28 24.05 -5.61
C THR A 75 57.50 25.40 -5.57
N LEU A 76 57.21 25.94 -4.36
CA LEU A 76 57.06 27.39 -3.98
C LEU A 76 55.80 28.18 -4.48
N SER A 77 55.14 29.09 -3.73
CA SER A 77 55.33 29.65 -2.36
C SER A 77 54.00 30.07 -1.68
N SER A 78 53.99 30.09 -0.33
CA SER A 78 53.26 30.97 0.64
C SER A 78 52.00 31.77 0.24
N SER A 79 50.95 31.94 1.07
CA SER A 79 50.50 31.41 2.39
C SER A 79 49.09 32.04 2.66
N SER A 80 48.36 31.99 3.80
CA SER A 80 48.54 31.62 5.22
C SER A 80 47.20 31.16 5.84
N SER A 81 47.20 30.70 7.11
CA SER A 81 46.09 30.70 8.12
C SER A 81 44.62 30.51 7.65
N ASN A 82 43.85 29.53 8.13
CA ASN A 82 43.75 29.13 9.55
C ASN A 82 43.08 27.75 9.77
N SER A 83 43.13 27.25 11.02
CA SER A 83 42.40 26.08 11.59
C SER A 83 42.71 24.68 11.02
N SER A 84 42.91 23.71 11.92
CA SER A 84 43.48 22.39 11.63
C SER A 84 42.48 21.23 11.81
N SER A 85 42.48 20.29 10.86
CA SER A 85 41.65 19.07 10.87
C SER A 85 42.18 17.97 11.81
N ALA A 86 41.34 16.98 12.13
CA ALA A 86 41.76 15.70 12.68
C ALA A 86 40.99 14.54 12.01
N ALA A 87 41.69 13.69 11.26
CA ALA A 87 41.11 12.47 10.67
C ALA A 87 42.16 11.34 10.53
N ALA A 88 41.86 10.20 11.15
CA ALA A 88 42.38 8.84 10.96
C ALA A 88 43.79 8.61 10.36
N VAL A 89 44.68 8.02 11.17
CA VAL A 89 45.85 7.23 10.72
C VAL A 89 45.62 5.75 11.03
N LYS A 90 45.94 4.84 10.09
CA LYS A 90 45.87 3.38 10.28
C LYS A 90 47.12 2.83 10.99
N PRO A 91 47.00 1.84 11.90
CA PRO A 91 48.12 1.33 12.69
C PRO A 91 49.02 0.33 11.94
N ARG A 92 50.20 0.08 12.51
CA ARG A 92 51.06 -1.10 12.23
C ARG A 92 51.24 -1.93 13.51
N PRO A 93 51.47 -3.25 13.42
CA PRO A 93 51.40 -4.16 14.56
C PRO A 93 52.70 -4.22 15.38
N GLY A 94 52.59 -4.62 16.65
CA GLY A 94 53.73 -5.10 17.46
C GLY A 94 54.07 -4.32 18.73
N GLN A 95 53.14 -4.23 19.68
CA GLN A 95 53.42 -4.03 21.11
C GLN A 95 52.19 -4.40 21.96
N CYS A 96 52.41 -4.75 23.23
CA CYS A 96 51.34 -5.22 24.12
C CYS A 96 50.32 -4.12 24.44
N ALA A 97 49.04 -4.43 24.29
CA ALA A 97 47.95 -3.53 24.67
C ALA A 97 47.75 -3.54 26.19
N VAL A 98 48.47 -2.67 26.90
CA VAL A 98 48.04 -2.22 28.23
C VAL A 98 46.82 -1.32 28.01
N TYR A 99 45.64 -1.77 28.45
CA TYR A 99 44.42 -0.98 28.38
C TYR A 99 44.45 0.11 29.48
N GLU A 100 45.03 1.27 29.17
CA GLU A 100 44.88 2.45 30.01
C GLU A 100 43.42 2.91 30.01
N SER A 101 42.80 2.86 31.20
CA SER A 101 41.38 3.11 31.36
C SER A 101 41.05 4.59 31.19
N ARG A 102 40.07 4.91 30.33
CA ARG A 102 39.63 6.29 30.05
C ARG A 102 38.58 6.81 31.04
N LEU A 103 38.49 6.21 32.23
CA LEU A 103 37.58 6.61 33.29
C LEU A 103 38.09 7.89 33.96
N SER A 104 37.38 9.00 33.75
CA SER A 104 37.63 10.26 34.47
C SER A 104 37.08 10.20 35.88
N ALA A 105 37.90 10.54 36.88
CA ALA A 105 37.45 10.74 38.27
C ALA A 105 36.56 12.00 38.45
N HIS A 106 36.26 12.71 37.36
CA HIS A 106 35.32 13.82 37.29
C HIS A 106 34.21 13.57 36.26
N ALA A 107 33.90 12.31 35.96
CA ALA A 107 32.64 11.98 35.30
C ALA A 107 31.47 12.31 36.26
N PRO A 108 30.38 12.95 35.79
CA PRO A 108 29.21 13.16 36.63
C PRO A 108 28.60 11.82 37.04
N GLU A 109 28.26 11.66 38.31
CA GLU A 109 27.69 10.43 38.83
C GLU A 109 26.30 10.18 38.23
N PHE A 110 26.07 8.96 37.72
CA PHE A 110 24.76 8.55 37.24
C PHE A 110 23.87 8.23 38.43
N ILE A 111 23.03 9.18 38.83
CA ILE A 111 22.02 9.02 39.87
C ILE A 111 20.68 8.63 39.21
N PRO A 112 20.16 7.42 39.39
CA PRO A 112 18.80 7.08 38.99
C PRO A 112 17.80 7.95 39.75
N SER A 113 16.76 8.44 39.09
CA SER A 113 15.80 9.43 39.62
C SER A 113 14.98 8.98 40.85
N THR A 114 15.18 7.77 41.34
CA THR A 114 14.47 7.16 42.48
C THR A 114 15.24 7.24 43.80
N TYR A 115 16.38 7.94 43.88
CA TYR A 115 17.22 7.99 45.09
C TYR A 115 17.39 9.41 45.66
N THR A 116 16.35 9.90 46.35
CA THR A 116 16.47 11.03 47.29
C THR A 116 17.08 10.54 48.61
N PRO A 117 18.06 11.25 49.20
CA PRO A 117 18.53 10.93 50.55
C PRO A 117 17.41 11.17 51.57
N VAL A 118 17.07 10.14 52.36
CA VAL A 118 16.11 10.29 53.46
C VAL A 118 16.74 11.13 54.57
N GLN A 119 16.12 12.27 54.87
CA GLN A 119 16.27 12.92 56.17
C GLN A 119 15.12 12.45 57.07
N ASP A 120 15.43 12.03 58.30
CA ASP A 120 14.43 11.66 59.30
C ASP A 120 13.70 12.92 59.80
N ASP A 121 12.66 13.33 59.09
CA ASP A 121 11.67 14.31 59.56
C ASP A 121 10.29 13.64 59.76
N VAL A 122 9.65 14.07 60.83
CA VAL A 122 8.49 13.50 61.55
C VAL A 122 7.32 13.03 60.66
N TYR A 123 6.69 11.92 61.06
CA TYR A 123 5.42 11.42 60.53
C TYR A 123 4.31 12.50 60.55
N GLU A 124 3.91 12.99 59.38
CA GLU A 124 2.59 13.57 59.10
C GLU A 124 1.90 12.67 58.06
N GLU A 125 0.64 12.29 58.30
CA GLU A 125 -0.08 11.27 57.52
C GLU A 125 -0.84 11.87 56.33
N ASP A 126 -0.15 12.68 55.53
CA ASP A 126 -0.77 13.47 54.44
C ASP A 126 -0.66 12.80 53.05
N SER A 127 -1.83 12.50 52.48
CA SER A 127 -2.12 12.31 51.04
C SER A 127 -1.13 11.50 50.18
N TYR A 128 -1.29 10.18 50.12
CA TYR A 128 -0.53 9.28 49.23
C TYR A 128 -1.00 9.31 47.75
N GLU A 129 -1.47 10.46 47.27
CA GLU A 129 -2.13 10.65 45.97
C GLU A 129 -1.34 11.67 45.12
N GLY A 130 -0.29 11.21 44.44
CA GLY A 130 0.59 12.13 43.69
C GLY A 130 1.77 11.52 42.91
N TYR A 131 1.68 10.25 42.48
CA TYR A 131 2.78 9.57 41.73
C TYR A 131 2.34 8.79 40.48
N TYR A 132 1.10 8.96 40.02
CA TYR A 132 0.71 8.55 38.67
C TYR A 132 1.15 9.63 37.68
N PRO A 133 1.84 9.28 36.56
CA PRO A 133 2.05 10.20 35.46
C PRO A 133 0.70 10.71 34.93
N GLU A 134 0.59 12.03 34.77
CA GLU A 134 -0.59 12.66 34.16
C GLU A 134 -0.59 12.34 32.66
N PHE A 135 -1.29 11.26 32.29
CA PHE A 135 -1.31 10.72 30.93
C PHE A 135 -1.92 11.76 29.98
N SER A 136 -1.19 12.17 28.94
CA SER A 136 -1.59 13.28 28.07
C SER A 136 -2.29 12.79 26.80
N LEU A 137 -3.00 13.69 26.11
CA LEU A 137 -3.54 13.43 24.77
C LEU A 137 -2.42 13.04 23.78
N ALA A 138 -1.22 13.62 23.94
CA ALA A 138 -0.06 13.26 23.14
C ALA A 138 0.35 11.79 23.35
N ASP A 139 0.35 11.28 24.59
CA ASP A 139 0.67 9.87 24.89
C ASP A 139 -0.40 8.93 24.30
N VAL A 140 -1.69 9.22 24.56
CA VAL A 140 -2.84 8.46 24.01
C VAL A 140 -2.75 8.33 22.49
N VAL A 141 -2.49 9.44 21.79
CA VAL A 141 -2.41 9.48 20.34
C VAL A 141 -1.12 8.80 19.85
N GLN A 142 0.00 8.97 20.54
CA GLN A 142 1.27 8.35 20.17
C GLN A 142 1.19 6.82 20.25
N ASP A 143 0.54 6.26 21.27
CA ASP A 143 0.30 4.82 21.40
C ASP A 143 -0.64 4.31 20.31
N ILE A 144 -1.77 4.98 20.06
CA ILE A 144 -2.72 4.63 19.00
C ILE A 144 -2.04 4.61 17.62
N LEU A 145 -1.24 5.62 17.30
CA LEU A 145 -0.57 5.72 16.00
C LEU A 145 0.60 4.72 15.88
N SER A 146 1.32 4.45 16.98
CA SER A 146 2.34 3.40 17.04
C SER A 146 1.73 2.01 16.81
N TYR A 147 0.59 1.73 17.45
CA TYR A 147 -0.17 0.49 17.29
C TYR A 147 -0.64 0.30 15.85
N LEU A 148 -1.34 1.29 15.28
CA LEU A 148 -1.81 1.25 13.88
C LEU A 148 -0.68 1.15 12.85
N ASN A 149 0.55 1.54 13.20
CA ASN A 149 1.73 1.39 12.34
C ASN A 149 2.35 -0.02 12.44
N SER A 150 2.27 -0.65 13.61
CA SER A 150 2.76 -2.02 13.83
C SER A 150 1.73 -3.09 13.40
N SER A 151 0.44 -2.75 13.43
CA SER A 151 -0.68 -3.64 13.09
C SER A 151 -1.72 -2.98 12.16
N PRO A 152 -1.33 -2.53 10.95
CA PRO A 152 -2.24 -1.81 10.05
C PRO A 152 -3.44 -2.64 9.55
N GLY A 153 -3.40 -3.97 9.68
CA GLY A 153 -4.52 -4.88 9.38
C GLY A 153 -5.57 -5.03 10.49
N SER A 154 -5.38 -4.34 11.63
CA SER A 154 -6.38 -4.25 12.72
C SER A 154 -7.19 -2.94 12.67
N PHE A 155 -6.98 -2.12 11.64
CA PHE A 155 -7.66 -0.83 11.50
C PHE A 155 -9.19 -1.00 11.53
N GLU A 156 -9.73 -1.97 10.79
CA GLU A 156 -11.16 -2.26 10.70
C GLU A 156 -11.77 -2.69 12.04
N THR A 157 -11.05 -3.45 12.87
CA THR A 157 -11.53 -3.92 14.18
C THR A 157 -11.48 -2.83 15.24
N ASP A 158 -10.40 -2.04 15.25
CA ASP A 158 -10.09 -1.17 16.39
C ASP A 158 -10.48 0.29 16.18
N ILE A 159 -10.72 0.74 14.94
CA ILE A 159 -11.04 2.16 14.65
C ILE A 159 -12.27 2.67 15.41
N GLY A 160 -13.24 1.80 15.71
CA GLY A 160 -14.39 2.13 16.57
C GLY A 160 -13.98 2.45 18.01
N ASN A 161 -13.18 1.58 18.63
CA ASN A 161 -12.66 1.77 19.99
C ASN A 161 -11.70 2.96 20.07
N ILE A 162 -10.79 3.09 19.11
CA ILE A 162 -9.88 4.22 18.94
C ILE A 162 -10.67 5.54 18.88
N THR A 163 -11.74 5.59 18.09
CA THR A 163 -12.54 6.81 17.94
C THR A 163 -13.43 7.09 19.15
N ALA A 164 -13.89 6.06 19.87
CA ALA A 164 -14.58 6.23 21.16
C ALA A 164 -13.63 6.84 22.21
N THR A 165 -12.39 6.33 22.31
CA THR A 165 -11.35 6.91 23.16
C THR A 165 -11.05 8.36 22.78
N LEU A 166 -10.80 8.64 21.50
CA LEU A 166 -10.48 10.01 21.06
C LEU A 166 -11.62 11.01 21.33
N ASN A 167 -12.89 10.59 21.24
CA ASN A 167 -14.03 11.44 21.62
C ASN A 167 -14.13 11.70 23.14
N ALA A 168 -13.55 10.84 23.99
CA ALA A 168 -13.52 11.07 25.44
C ALA A 168 -12.43 12.09 25.85
N TRP A 169 -11.31 12.14 25.12
CA TRP A 169 -10.20 13.07 25.38
C TRP A 169 -10.37 14.42 24.66
N VAL A 170 -10.87 14.43 23.42
CA VAL A 170 -10.99 15.65 22.61
C VAL A 170 -12.32 16.35 22.89
N THR A 171 -12.34 17.12 23.98
CA THR A 171 -13.51 17.86 24.47
C THR A 171 -13.44 19.36 24.23
N THR A 172 -12.28 19.89 23.80
CA THR A 172 -12.03 21.34 23.63
C THR A 172 -11.50 21.68 22.23
N GLU A 173 -11.54 22.96 21.88
CA GLU A 173 -11.02 23.43 20.59
C GLU A 173 -9.48 23.30 20.51
N GLU A 174 -8.83 23.38 21.66
CA GLU A 174 -7.38 23.23 21.85
C GLU A 174 -6.97 21.76 21.65
N THR A 175 -7.62 20.83 22.34
CA THR A 175 -7.36 19.37 22.20
C THR A 175 -7.68 18.87 20.79
N LEU A 176 -8.65 19.47 20.09
CA LEU A 176 -8.93 19.15 18.69
C LEU A 176 -7.81 19.60 17.74
N ARG A 177 -7.18 20.76 18.00
CA ARG A 177 -6.00 21.21 17.25
C ARG A 177 -4.77 20.35 17.55
N GLU A 178 -4.59 19.99 18.81
CA GLU A 178 -3.52 19.09 19.26
C GLU A 178 -3.61 17.72 18.57
N LEU A 179 -4.80 17.10 18.56
CA LEU A 179 -5.04 15.84 17.84
C LEU A 179 -4.69 15.94 16.34
N VAL A 180 -5.07 17.05 15.68
CA VAL A 180 -4.74 17.29 14.28
C VAL A 180 -3.23 17.42 14.06
N GLU A 181 -2.52 18.15 14.92
CA GLU A 181 -1.07 18.32 14.82
C GLU A 181 -0.30 17.01 15.06
N LEU A 182 -0.72 16.21 16.05
CA LEU A 182 -0.14 14.92 16.38
C LEU A 182 -0.31 13.93 15.21
N ILE A 183 -1.53 13.76 14.70
CA ILE A 183 -1.81 12.87 13.56
C ILE A 183 -1.07 13.35 12.31
N PHE A 184 -1.04 14.65 12.02
CA PHE A 184 -0.30 15.20 10.88
C PHE A 184 1.20 14.97 10.99
N THR A 185 1.79 15.29 12.14
CA THR A 185 3.23 15.14 12.40
C THR A 185 3.66 13.69 12.28
N GLN A 186 2.89 12.77 12.86
CA GLN A 186 3.22 11.35 12.83
C GLN A 186 2.99 10.73 11.45
N SER A 187 1.95 11.15 10.71
CA SER A 187 1.70 10.73 9.33
C SER A 187 2.73 11.26 8.31
N THR A 188 3.47 12.31 8.66
CA THR A 188 4.55 12.87 7.84
C THR A 188 5.96 12.50 8.33
N SER A 189 6.07 11.87 9.51
CA SER A 189 7.35 11.45 10.11
C SER A 189 7.58 9.94 10.09
N MET A 190 6.54 9.11 10.28
CA MET A 190 6.70 7.65 10.26
C MET A 190 6.83 7.10 8.83
N PRO A 191 7.73 6.12 8.59
CA PRO A 191 7.75 5.39 7.33
C PRO A 191 6.48 4.55 7.18
N ASN A 192 5.98 4.42 5.94
CA ASN A 192 4.82 3.59 5.54
C ASN A 192 3.45 3.99 6.11
N PHE A 193 3.37 4.83 7.15
CA PHE A 193 2.10 5.21 7.78
C PHE A 193 1.23 6.18 6.96
N THR A 194 1.73 6.78 5.88
CA THR A 194 1.02 7.83 5.11
C THR A 194 -0.38 7.40 4.67
N TYR A 195 -0.56 6.13 4.30
CA TYR A 195 -1.85 5.53 3.95
C TYR A 195 -2.77 5.38 5.17
N THR A 196 -2.31 4.71 6.23
CA THR A 196 -3.08 4.48 7.46
C THR A 196 -3.49 5.80 8.14
N GLY A 197 -2.58 6.78 8.17
CA GLY A 197 -2.86 8.14 8.65
C GLY A 197 -3.92 8.86 7.82
N ALA A 198 -3.90 8.73 6.48
CA ALA A 198 -4.94 9.29 5.61
C ALA A 198 -6.31 8.61 5.82
N ARG A 199 -6.36 7.28 6.02
CA ARG A 199 -7.58 6.55 6.40
C ARG A 199 -8.14 7.01 7.74
N LEU A 200 -7.27 7.12 8.75
CA LEU A 200 -7.61 7.64 10.08
C LEU A 200 -8.17 9.07 9.98
N CYS A 201 -7.55 9.94 9.19
CA CYS A 201 -8.04 11.29 8.94
C CYS A 201 -9.44 11.30 8.32
N ASN A 202 -9.73 10.41 7.36
CA ASN A 202 -11.07 10.30 6.79
C ASN A 202 -12.11 9.81 7.82
N PHE A 203 -11.77 8.80 8.61
CA PHE A 203 -12.68 8.26 9.64
C PHE A 203 -12.99 9.31 10.72
N LEU A 204 -11.96 9.94 11.29
CA LEU A 204 -12.13 10.99 12.31
C LEU A 204 -12.90 12.21 11.78
N SER A 205 -12.77 12.53 10.48
CA SER A 205 -13.57 13.58 9.84
C SER A 205 -15.08 13.32 9.79
N HIS A 206 -15.51 12.08 10.07
CA HIS A 206 -16.91 11.65 10.07
C HIS A 206 -17.41 11.21 11.45
N HIS A 207 -16.51 10.78 12.36
CA HIS A 207 -16.86 10.12 13.62
C HIS A 207 -16.38 10.86 14.89
N LEU A 208 -15.67 11.99 14.78
CA LEU A 208 -15.49 12.91 15.91
C LEU A 208 -16.75 13.76 16.14
N THR A 209 -17.24 13.79 17.38
CA THR A 209 -18.46 14.52 17.76
C THR A 209 -18.23 16.01 17.95
N LEU A 210 -17.01 16.42 18.27
CA LEU A 210 -16.67 17.82 18.52
C LEU A 210 -16.51 18.60 17.20
N SER A 211 -17.39 19.58 16.99
CA SER A 211 -17.36 20.49 15.83
C SER A 211 -17.46 21.96 16.28
N PRO A 212 -16.35 22.58 16.74
CA PRO A 212 -16.33 23.96 17.22
C PRO A 212 -16.62 24.98 16.11
N ALA A 213 -16.92 26.22 16.50
CA ALA A 213 -17.21 27.31 15.55
C ALA A 213 -16.00 27.72 14.69
N SER A 214 -14.77 27.43 15.13
CA SER A 214 -13.55 27.63 14.31
C SER A 214 -13.39 26.61 13.17
N GLY A 215 -14.11 25.48 13.22
CA GLY A 215 -14.08 24.41 12.22
C GLY A 215 -13.95 23.02 12.82
N ASN A 216 -14.49 22.03 12.12
CA ASN A 216 -14.33 20.62 12.49
C ASN A 216 -12.93 20.07 12.15
N PHE A 217 -12.63 18.85 12.60
CA PHE A 217 -11.38 18.12 12.35
C PHE A 217 -10.89 18.23 10.89
N ARG A 218 -11.79 18.09 9.90
CA ARG A 218 -11.42 18.17 8.47
C ARG A 218 -10.95 19.56 8.07
N GLN A 219 -11.60 20.60 8.56
CA GLN A 219 -11.23 21.98 8.27
C GLN A 219 -9.88 22.34 8.89
N LEU A 220 -9.65 21.92 10.14
CA LEU A 220 -8.38 22.11 10.85
C LEU A 220 -7.24 21.31 10.18
N LEU A 221 -7.49 20.06 9.77
CA LEU A 221 -6.51 19.26 9.02
C LEU A 221 -6.14 19.90 7.67
N LEU A 222 -7.11 20.39 6.90
CA LEU A 222 -6.86 21.09 5.64
C LEU A 222 -6.11 22.41 5.87
N GLN A 223 -6.41 23.14 6.94
CA GLN A 223 -5.65 24.33 7.35
C GLN A 223 -4.20 23.96 7.73
N ARG A 224 -3.97 22.87 8.46
CA ARG A 224 -2.61 22.41 8.80
C ARG A 224 -1.81 21.99 7.57
N CYS A 225 -2.47 21.34 6.61
CA CYS A 225 -1.88 21.03 5.30
C CYS A 225 -1.54 22.31 4.51
N GLN A 226 -2.37 23.35 4.58
CA GLN A 226 -2.10 24.63 3.92
C GLN A 226 -0.83 25.31 4.49
N THR A 227 -0.65 25.31 5.81
CA THR A 227 0.55 25.84 6.48
C THR A 227 1.84 25.18 6.00
N GLU A 228 1.82 23.87 5.71
CA GLU A 228 2.97 23.14 5.15
C GLU A 228 3.14 23.42 3.65
N TYR A 229 2.03 23.45 2.90
CA TYR A 229 2.02 23.76 1.48
C TYR A 229 2.61 25.14 1.17
N ASP A 230 2.33 26.17 1.97
CA ASP A 230 2.86 27.51 1.73
C ASP A 230 4.38 27.60 1.95
N GLN A 231 4.95 26.70 2.74
CA GLN A 231 6.41 26.58 2.94
C GLN A 231 7.12 25.77 1.83
N ARG A 232 6.39 25.17 0.87
CA ARG A 232 6.94 24.26 -0.17
C ARG A 232 8.20 24.75 -0.89
N GLN A 233 8.30 26.05 -1.19
CA GLN A 233 9.47 26.63 -1.87
C GLN A 233 10.69 26.68 -0.96
N GLN A 234 10.52 27.06 0.31
CA GLN A 234 11.56 27.03 1.32
C GLN A 234 11.99 25.58 1.62
N ALA A 235 11.05 24.64 1.65
CA ALA A 235 11.32 23.24 1.91
C ALA A 235 12.10 22.55 0.77
N LEU A 236 11.78 22.87 -0.49
CA LEU A 236 12.55 22.43 -1.67
C LEU A 236 14.00 22.97 -1.66
N MET A 237 14.21 24.18 -1.15
CA MET A 237 15.52 24.80 -1.02
C MET A 237 16.24 24.47 0.32
N GLY A 238 15.59 23.71 1.20
CA GLY A 238 16.13 23.29 2.49
C GLY A 238 17.22 22.22 2.38
N ASP A 239 17.69 21.78 3.54
CA ASP A 239 18.64 20.68 3.71
C ASP A 239 18.00 19.30 3.38
N GLU A 240 18.79 18.25 3.50
CA GLU A 240 18.35 16.89 3.16
C GLU A 240 17.23 16.32 4.06
N GLU A 241 17.13 16.74 5.32
CA GLU A 241 16.02 16.37 6.21
C GLU A 241 14.77 17.19 5.93
N THR A 242 14.88 18.51 5.74
CA THR A 242 13.73 19.33 5.35
C THR A 242 13.15 18.84 4.01
N GLN A 243 13.99 18.54 3.02
CA GLN A 243 13.55 17.91 1.77
C GLN A 243 12.93 16.53 2.00
N ARG A 244 13.43 15.71 2.94
CA ARG A 244 12.85 14.40 3.29
C ARG A 244 11.44 14.55 3.87
N LYS A 245 11.25 15.43 4.85
CA LYS A 245 9.96 15.75 5.48
C LYS A 245 8.96 16.25 4.43
N PHE A 246 9.39 17.15 3.55
CA PHE A 246 8.58 17.62 2.42
C PHE A 246 8.18 16.49 1.46
N HIS A 247 9.08 15.56 1.13
CA HIS A 247 8.74 14.41 0.29
C HIS A 247 7.71 13.47 0.94
N THR A 248 7.77 13.25 2.25
CA THR A 248 6.73 12.48 2.97
C THR A 248 5.40 13.25 3.00
N TYR A 249 5.42 14.56 3.29
CA TYR A 249 4.24 15.41 3.25
C TYR A 249 3.53 15.40 1.89
N VAL A 250 4.27 15.51 0.78
CA VAL A 250 3.70 15.45 -0.58
C VAL A 250 2.99 14.10 -0.83
N LEU A 251 3.56 13.00 -0.35
CA LEU A 251 2.94 11.67 -0.48
C LEU A 251 1.72 11.50 0.44
N PHE A 252 1.81 11.97 1.69
CA PHE A 252 0.66 12.03 2.60
C PHE A 252 -0.50 12.86 2.01
N LEU A 253 -0.22 13.98 1.35
CA LEU A 253 -1.26 14.79 0.70
C LEU A 253 -1.88 14.07 -0.52
N GLY A 254 -1.12 13.20 -1.18
CA GLY A 254 -1.61 12.28 -2.22
C GLY A 254 -2.56 11.23 -1.66
N GLU A 255 -2.15 10.54 -0.59
CA GLU A 255 -3.00 9.59 0.14
C GLU A 255 -4.27 10.26 0.67
N LEU A 256 -4.15 11.46 1.24
CA LEU A 256 -5.27 12.24 1.75
C LEU A 256 -6.23 12.66 0.63
N TYR A 257 -5.76 13.01 -0.57
CA TYR A 257 -6.65 13.27 -1.71
C TYR A 257 -7.42 12.01 -2.16
N LEU A 258 -6.81 10.83 -2.08
CA LEU A 258 -7.48 9.58 -2.45
C LEU A 258 -8.55 9.15 -1.44
N ASN A 259 -8.23 9.28 -0.14
CA ASN A 259 -9.00 8.73 0.98
C ASN A 259 -9.96 9.74 1.65
N LEU A 260 -9.72 11.05 1.60
CA LEU A 260 -10.52 12.04 2.35
C LEU A 260 -11.80 12.43 1.59
N GLU A 261 -12.94 12.05 2.16
CA GLU A 261 -14.24 12.31 1.59
C GLU A 261 -14.87 13.62 2.10
N VAL A 262 -15.51 14.33 1.16
CA VAL A 262 -16.21 15.58 1.39
C VAL A 262 -17.65 15.43 0.92
N LYS A 263 -18.58 15.49 1.89
CA LYS A 263 -20.02 15.55 1.64
C LYS A 263 -20.33 16.83 0.86
N SER A 264 -20.72 16.69 -0.40
CA SER A 264 -21.14 17.82 -1.24
C SER A 264 -22.49 18.37 -0.79
N VAL A 265 -22.80 19.61 -1.16
CA VAL A 265 -24.14 20.23 -0.97
C VAL A 265 -25.23 19.40 -1.66
N LYS A 266 -24.87 18.59 -2.67
CA LYS A 266 -25.77 17.65 -3.37
C LYS A 266 -25.90 16.28 -2.68
N GLY A 267 -25.37 16.09 -1.47
CA GLY A 267 -25.38 14.83 -0.73
C GLY A 267 -24.37 13.78 -1.19
N THR A 268 -23.86 13.86 -2.42
CA THR A 268 -22.81 12.98 -2.97
C THR A 268 -21.48 13.14 -2.23
N MET A 269 -20.80 12.03 -1.93
CA MET A 269 -19.39 12.08 -1.50
C MET A 269 -18.51 12.54 -2.68
N SER A 270 -17.48 13.32 -2.39
CA SER A 270 -16.58 13.91 -3.38
C SER A 270 -15.20 14.15 -2.77
N ARG A 271 -14.14 14.19 -3.59
CA ARG A 271 -12.78 14.48 -3.11
C ARG A 271 -12.58 15.99 -2.89
N ALA A 272 -11.71 16.34 -1.95
CA ALA A 272 -11.44 17.74 -1.61
C ALA A 272 -10.72 18.47 -2.77
N GLU A 273 -11.43 19.38 -3.47
CA GLU A 273 -10.88 20.10 -4.63
C GLU A 273 -9.66 20.99 -4.29
N VAL A 274 -9.56 21.46 -3.05
CA VAL A 274 -8.36 22.17 -2.56
C VAL A 274 -7.10 21.29 -2.68
N LEU A 275 -7.21 19.99 -2.40
CA LEU A 275 -6.09 19.04 -2.54
C LEU A 275 -5.78 18.77 -4.03
N LEU A 276 -6.80 18.66 -4.89
CA LEU A 276 -6.61 18.49 -6.34
C LEU A 276 -5.76 19.61 -6.96
N ASN A 277 -6.02 20.86 -6.56
CA ASN A 277 -5.25 22.02 -7.02
C ASN A 277 -3.87 22.11 -6.35
N ALA A 278 -3.76 21.78 -5.05
CA ALA A 278 -2.48 21.74 -4.33
C ALA A 278 -1.51 20.69 -4.91
N LEU A 279 -1.99 19.49 -5.25
CA LEU A 279 -1.17 18.42 -5.84
C LEU A 279 -0.57 18.81 -7.20
N LYS A 280 -1.32 19.53 -8.06
CA LYS A 280 -0.77 20.09 -9.31
C LYS A 280 0.41 21.02 -9.02
N ALA A 281 0.23 21.96 -8.08
CA ALA A 281 1.25 22.94 -7.73
C ALA A 281 2.47 22.34 -7.01
N LEU A 282 2.29 21.26 -6.23
CA LEU A 282 3.40 20.51 -5.62
C LEU A 282 4.21 19.75 -6.68
N MET A 283 3.56 19.12 -7.67
CA MET A 283 4.27 18.49 -8.79
C MET A 283 4.98 19.51 -9.67
N ASP A 284 4.34 20.64 -9.99
CA ASP A 284 4.98 21.74 -10.71
C ASP A 284 6.24 22.23 -9.96
N ALA A 285 6.20 22.33 -8.63
CA ALA A 285 7.34 22.74 -7.81
C ALA A 285 8.46 21.67 -7.73
N LEU A 286 8.12 20.39 -7.65
CA LEU A 286 9.09 19.28 -7.72
C LEU A 286 9.81 19.23 -9.07
N PHE A 287 9.07 19.39 -10.18
CA PHE A 287 9.65 19.40 -11.53
C PHE A 287 10.49 20.66 -11.81
N SER A 288 10.17 21.81 -11.20
CA SER A 288 11.02 23.01 -11.25
C SER A 288 12.40 22.85 -10.58
N GLN A 289 12.62 21.78 -9.80
CA GLN A 289 13.90 21.47 -9.17
C GLN A 289 14.26 19.99 -9.45
N PRO A 290 14.72 19.63 -10.67
CA PRO A 290 14.85 18.25 -11.16
C PRO A 290 16.05 17.48 -10.56
N LYS A 291 16.23 17.55 -9.24
CA LYS A 291 17.09 16.66 -8.46
C LYS A 291 16.46 15.27 -8.39
N ASP A 292 17.26 14.22 -8.45
CA ASP A 292 16.81 12.81 -8.36
C ASP A 292 15.77 12.54 -7.26
N ARG A 293 16.01 13.03 -6.02
CA ARG A 293 15.05 12.84 -4.91
C ARG A 293 13.69 13.49 -5.16
N ASN A 294 13.65 14.67 -5.78
CA ASN A 294 12.41 15.36 -6.14
C ASN A 294 11.67 14.62 -7.27
N LEU A 295 12.41 14.15 -8.27
CA LEU A 295 11.87 13.38 -9.38
C LEU A 295 11.30 12.02 -8.92
N ILE A 296 11.99 11.33 -7.99
CA ILE A 296 11.48 10.09 -7.35
C ILE A 296 10.20 10.38 -6.55
N CYS A 297 10.12 11.50 -5.83
CA CYS A 297 8.90 11.92 -5.13
C CYS A 297 7.74 12.16 -6.10
N ALA A 298 7.97 12.91 -7.19
CA ALA A 298 6.97 13.17 -8.22
C ALA A 298 6.51 11.89 -8.94
N VAL A 299 7.42 10.97 -9.26
CA VAL A 299 7.08 9.65 -9.83
C VAL A 299 6.23 8.83 -8.86
N LYS A 300 6.58 8.78 -7.57
CA LYS A 300 5.77 8.09 -6.55
C LYS A 300 4.38 8.69 -6.45
N LEU A 301 4.25 10.01 -6.39
CA LEU A 301 2.95 10.69 -6.32
C LEU A 301 2.09 10.42 -7.57
N LEU A 302 2.66 10.51 -8.77
CA LEU A 302 1.93 10.23 -10.01
C LEU A 302 1.57 8.75 -10.17
N LYS A 303 2.39 7.81 -9.67
CA LYS A 303 2.01 6.39 -9.59
C LYS A 303 0.86 6.13 -8.61
N LEU A 304 0.79 6.87 -7.51
CA LEU A 304 -0.28 6.76 -6.50
C LEU A 304 -1.59 7.41 -7.00
N THR A 305 -1.51 8.60 -7.59
CA THR A 305 -2.68 9.47 -7.81
C THR A 305 -3.02 9.74 -9.28
N GLY A 306 -2.11 9.44 -10.22
CA GLY A 306 -2.16 9.95 -11.60
C GLY A 306 -3.42 9.62 -12.38
N SER A 307 -3.94 8.40 -12.25
CA SER A 307 -5.20 7.98 -12.88
C SER A 307 -6.39 8.82 -12.40
N VAL A 308 -6.51 9.02 -11.09
CA VAL A 308 -7.60 9.78 -10.45
C VAL A 308 -7.46 11.29 -10.73
N LEU A 309 -6.23 11.80 -10.78
CA LEU A 309 -5.95 13.20 -11.16
C LEU A 309 -6.27 13.46 -12.63
N GLU A 310 -5.88 12.57 -13.55
CA GLU A 310 -6.15 12.73 -14.98
C GLU A 310 -7.66 12.71 -15.26
N ASP A 311 -8.42 11.82 -14.62
CA ASP A 311 -9.88 11.78 -14.74
C ASP A 311 -10.52 13.06 -14.19
N ALA A 312 -10.11 13.53 -13.00
CA ALA A 312 -10.64 14.74 -12.37
C ALA A 312 -10.32 16.02 -13.17
N TRP A 313 -9.15 16.10 -13.78
CA TRP A 313 -8.77 17.22 -14.66
C TRP A 313 -9.49 17.15 -16.00
N LYS A 314 -9.66 15.97 -16.61
CA LYS A 314 -10.50 15.78 -17.81
C LYS A 314 -11.95 16.20 -17.56
N GLN A 315 -12.55 15.78 -16.45
CA GLN A 315 -13.92 16.15 -16.05
C GLN A 315 -14.08 17.65 -15.81
N SER A 316 -13.02 18.35 -15.41
CA SER A 316 -13.01 19.82 -15.24
C SER A 316 -12.44 20.60 -16.43
N GLY A 317 -12.17 19.93 -17.57
CA GLY A 317 -11.67 20.55 -18.80
C GLY A 317 -10.24 21.07 -18.74
N LYS A 318 -9.43 20.63 -17.77
CA LYS A 318 -8.06 21.12 -17.51
C LYS A 318 -7.00 20.20 -18.17
N SER A 319 -6.07 20.79 -18.93
CA SER A 319 -4.93 20.11 -19.61
C SER A 319 -3.78 19.68 -18.67
N HIS A 320 -4.03 19.63 -17.37
CA HIS A 320 -2.96 19.60 -16.36
C HIS A 320 -2.09 18.35 -16.38
N MET A 321 -2.58 17.20 -16.85
CA MET A 321 -1.72 16.01 -16.99
C MET A 321 -0.81 16.10 -18.22
N ASP A 322 -1.27 16.73 -19.30
CA ASP A 322 -0.47 16.95 -20.51
C ASP A 322 0.65 17.97 -20.24
N GLU A 323 0.37 19.02 -19.46
CA GLU A 323 1.38 19.97 -18.98
C GLU A 323 2.48 19.28 -18.15
N LEU A 324 2.12 18.38 -17.23
CA LEU A 324 3.07 17.66 -16.39
C LEU A 324 3.91 16.65 -17.19
N ILE A 325 3.30 15.99 -18.18
CA ILE A 325 4.01 15.02 -19.03
C ILE A 325 4.96 15.72 -20.00
N LYS A 326 4.56 16.86 -20.57
CA LYS A 326 5.46 17.70 -21.35
C LYS A 326 6.67 18.17 -20.53
N LYS A 327 6.47 18.53 -19.24
CA LYS A 327 7.60 18.82 -18.32
C LYS A 327 8.48 17.61 -18.06
N ILE A 328 7.91 16.41 -17.95
CA ILE A 328 8.69 15.16 -17.82
C ILE A 328 9.51 14.91 -19.08
N GLU A 329 8.96 15.15 -20.27
CA GLU A 329 9.68 15.06 -21.56
C GLU A 329 10.80 16.11 -21.67
N GLU A 330 10.57 17.37 -21.28
CA GLU A 330 11.60 18.41 -21.20
C GLU A 330 12.73 18.03 -20.23
N ILE A 331 12.40 17.51 -19.05
CA ILE A 331 13.38 16.98 -18.08
C ILE A 331 14.14 15.78 -18.65
N LEU A 332 13.48 14.92 -19.43
CA LEU A 332 14.14 13.81 -20.14
C LEU A 332 15.05 14.28 -21.28
N LEU A 333 14.87 15.46 -21.85
CA LEU A 333 15.80 16.03 -22.82
C LEU A 333 17.02 16.68 -22.14
N ASP A 334 16.77 17.56 -21.17
CA ASP A 334 17.77 18.52 -20.71
C ASP A 334 18.40 18.23 -19.33
N ALA A 335 17.76 17.43 -18.46
CA ALA A 335 18.19 17.30 -17.07
C ALA A 335 19.23 16.20 -16.82
N GLN A 336 20.30 16.55 -16.10
CA GLN A 336 21.35 15.65 -15.61
C GLN A 336 20.89 14.83 -14.38
N CYS A 337 19.77 14.11 -14.53
CA CYS A 337 19.28 13.13 -13.55
C CYS A 337 19.97 11.77 -13.76
N SER A 338 20.02 10.91 -12.72
CA SER A 338 20.64 9.59 -12.87
C SER A 338 19.88 8.68 -13.84
N ARG A 339 20.59 7.70 -14.40
CA ARG A 339 20.05 6.70 -15.34
C ARG A 339 18.76 6.04 -14.82
N ASP A 340 18.71 5.71 -13.53
CA ASP A 340 17.58 4.99 -12.97
C ASP A 340 16.36 5.90 -12.80
N VAL A 341 16.57 7.17 -12.41
CA VAL A 341 15.51 8.19 -12.38
C VAL A 341 15.00 8.51 -13.79
N ARG A 342 15.90 8.63 -14.77
CA ARG A 342 15.56 8.76 -16.20
C ARG A 342 14.69 7.57 -16.67
N GLN A 343 15.03 6.36 -16.25
CA GLN A 343 14.26 5.15 -16.57
C GLN A 343 12.90 5.10 -15.85
N MET A 344 12.79 5.62 -14.62
CA MET A 344 11.51 5.78 -13.91
C MET A 344 10.60 6.79 -14.61
N LEU A 345 11.12 7.92 -15.07
CA LEU A 345 10.38 8.93 -15.82
C LEU A 345 9.87 8.38 -17.18
N LEU A 346 10.72 7.66 -17.93
CA LEU A 346 10.29 6.99 -19.16
C LEU A 346 9.15 5.98 -18.91
N LYS A 347 9.26 5.17 -17.85
CA LYS A 347 8.19 4.23 -17.44
C LYS A 347 6.92 4.93 -16.96
N LEU A 348 7.00 6.19 -16.52
CA LEU A 348 5.83 6.96 -16.12
C LEU A 348 5.05 7.49 -17.34
N VAL A 349 5.76 7.89 -18.40
CA VAL A 349 5.15 8.26 -19.70
C VAL A 349 4.51 7.02 -20.35
N GLU A 350 5.20 5.88 -20.34
CA GLU A 350 4.68 4.57 -20.77
C GLU A 350 3.44 4.12 -19.96
N LEU A 351 3.46 4.31 -18.64
CA LEU A 351 2.31 4.02 -17.78
C LEU A 351 1.11 4.90 -18.14
N ARG A 352 1.32 6.19 -18.41
CA ARG A 352 0.24 7.10 -18.84
C ARG A 352 -0.32 6.73 -20.21
N SER A 353 0.53 6.47 -21.21
CA SER A 353 0.06 6.08 -22.55
C SER A 353 -0.74 4.76 -22.51
N SER A 354 -0.41 3.89 -21.55
CA SER A 354 -1.16 2.68 -21.19
C SER A 354 -2.39 2.92 -20.29
N ASN A 355 -2.98 4.13 -20.31
CA ASN A 355 -4.10 4.56 -19.46
C ASN A 355 -3.92 4.25 -17.95
N TRP A 356 -2.71 4.47 -17.44
CA TRP A 356 -2.31 4.16 -16.06
C TRP A 356 -2.39 2.66 -15.70
N GLY A 357 -2.25 1.78 -16.69
CA GLY A 357 -2.41 0.34 -16.54
C GLY A 357 -3.87 -0.11 -16.43
N ARG A 358 -4.83 0.81 -16.58
CA ARG A 358 -6.26 0.48 -16.63
C ARG A 358 -6.58 -0.12 -17.98
N VAL A 359 -6.62 -1.46 -18.02
CA VAL A 359 -7.23 -2.22 -19.11
C VAL A 359 -8.60 -1.62 -19.38
N HIS A 360 -8.86 -1.19 -20.61
CA HIS A 360 -10.23 -0.91 -21.02
C HIS A 360 -10.99 -2.24 -20.92
N ALA A 361 -11.94 -2.32 -19.98
CA ALA A 361 -13.00 -3.31 -20.07
C ALA A 361 -13.68 -3.09 -21.43
N ALA A 362 -13.39 -3.97 -22.40
CA ALA A 362 -14.00 -3.91 -23.71
C ALA A 362 -15.52 -3.94 -23.50
N ALA A 363 -16.20 -2.95 -24.09
CA ALA A 363 -17.49 -2.46 -23.59
C ALA A 363 -18.46 -3.58 -23.22
N ALA A 364 -18.62 -3.79 -21.89
CA ALA A 364 -19.39 -4.83 -21.20
C ALA A 364 -19.43 -6.18 -21.93
N HIS A 365 -18.63 -7.17 -21.47
CA HIS A 365 -18.61 -8.57 -21.92
C HIS A 365 -19.76 -8.92 -22.86
N ASN A 366 -19.50 -8.90 -24.17
CA ASN A 366 -20.36 -9.63 -25.10
C ASN A 366 -20.20 -11.09 -24.71
N GLU A 367 -21.10 -11.58 -23.88
CA GLU A 367 -21.15 -12.99 -23.51
C GLU A 367 -21.16 -13.81 -24.80
N ALA A 368 -20.20 -14.72 -24.90
CA ALA A 368 -20.20 -15.70 -25.97
C ALA A 368 -21.54 -16.43 -25.84
N THR A 369 -22.35 -16.31 -26.88
CA THR A 369 -23.73 -16.78 -26.93
C THR A 369 -23.89 -17.56 -28.23
N PRO A 370 -24.79 -18.56 -28.28
CA PRO A 370 -25.01 -19.37 -29.49
C PRO A 370 -25.26 -18.58 -30.77
N ASP A 371 -25.84 -17.37 -30.66
CA ASP A 371 -26.13 -16.48 -31.78
C ASP A 371 -24.96 -15.56 -32.19
N ASN A 372 -23.90 -15.44 -31.38
CA ASN A 372 -22.84 -14.43 -31.54
C ASN A 372 -21.40 -14.99 -31.64
N ASP A 373 -21.11 -16.16 -31.05
CA ASP A 373 -19.81 -16.84 -31.22
C ASP A 373 -20.00 -18.23 -31.88
N PRO A 374 -19.53 -18.44 -33.12
CA PRO A 374 -19.55 -19.75 -33.79
C PRO A 374 -18.81 -20.86 -33.03
N ASN A 375 -17.87 -20.51 -32.14
CA ASN A 375 -17.10 -21.43 -31.32
C ASN A 375 -17.65 -21.57 -29.89
N TYR A 376 -18.80 -20.96 -29.54
CA TYR A 376 -19.38 -21.00 -28.19
C TYR A 376 -19.40 -22.42 -27.59
N TYR A 377 -19.96 -23.38 -28.34
CA TYR A 377 -20.04 -24.79 -27.94
C TYR A 377 -18.70 -25.54 -27.82
N MET A 378 -17.60 -24.97 -28.33
CA MET A 378 -16.24 -25.50 -28.18
C MET A 378 -15.49 -24.86 -27.00
N ASN A 379 -16.03 -23.77 -26.44
CA ASN A 379 -15.48 -23.01 -25.32
C ASN A 379 -16.21 -23.28 -23.99
N GLU A 380 -17.44 -23.83 -24.05
CA GLU A 380 -18.18 -24.35 -22.89
C GLU A 380 -17.44 -25.51 -22.19
N PRO A 381 -17.46 -25.59 -20.84
CA PRO A 381 -16.84 -26.72 -20.12
C PRO A 381 -17.49 -28.06 -20.46
N THR A 382 -16.69 -29.13 -20.47
CA THR A 382 -17.21 -30.51 -20.47
C THR A 382 -17.54 -30.91 -19.03
N PHE A 383 -18.81 -31.18 -18.77
CA PHE A 383 -19.30 -31.70 -17.49
C PHE A 383 -19.35 -33.23 -17.53
N TYR A 384 -19.50 -33.87 -16.37
CA TYR A 384 -19.54 -35.33 -16.25
C TYR A 384 -20.76 -35.75 -15.43
N THR A 385 -21.49 -36.76 -15.88
CA THR A 385 -22.59 -37.36 -15.11
C THR A 385 -22.05 -38.12 -13.89
N ALA A 386 -22.94 -38.55 -12.98
CA ALA A 386 -22.56 -39.36 -11.82
C ALA A 386 -21.82 -40.67 -12.19
N ASP A 387 -22.13 -41.26 -13.35
CA ASP A 387 -21.45 -42.44 -13.90
C ASP A 387 -20.12 -42.10 -14.62
N GLY A 388 -19.64 -40.86 -14.54
CA GLY A 388 -18.40 -40.41 -15.17
C GLY A 388 -18.47 -40.26 -16.70
N THR A 389 -19.67 -40.18 -17.28
CA THR A 389 -19.82 -39.96 -18.73
C THR A 389 -19.76 -38.46 -19.05
N PRO A 390 -18.84 -38.01 -19.93
CA PRO A 390 -18.76 -36.61 -20.31
C PRO A 390 -19.98 -36.18 -21.13
N PHE A 391 -20.41 -34.92 -20.93
CA PHE A 391 -21.44 -34.26 -21.72
C PHE A 391 -21.14 -32.75 -21.83
N THR A 392 -21.71 -32.11 -22.86
CA THR A 392 -21.33 -30.76 -23.32
C THR A 392 -22.56 -29.96 -23.75
N ALA A 393 -22.42 -28.64 -23.92
CA ALA A 393 -23.49 -27.78 -24.42
C ALA A 393 -24.01 -28.12 -25.83
N ALA A 394 -23.34 -29.02 -26.55
CA ALA A 394 -23.80 -29.54 -27.85
C ALA A 394 -24.73 -30.76 -27.72
N ASP A 395 -24.84 -31.38 -26.54
CA ASP A 395 -25.65 -32.58 -26.32
C ASP A 395 -27.14 -32.24 -26.09
N PRO A 396 -28.10 -32.99 -26.69
CA PRO A 396 -29.53 -32.66 -26.60
C PRO A 396 -30.14 -32.69 -25.19
N ASP A 397 -29.46 -33.31 -24.24
CA ASP A 397 -29.86 -33.50 -22.84
C ASP A 397 -29.00 -32.68 -21.84
N TYR A 398 -28.14 -31.77 -22.34
CA TYR A 398 -27.25 -30.92 -21.53
C TYR A 398 -27.99 -30.20 -20.40
N SER A 399 -29.12 -29.54 -20.71
CA SER A 399 -29.88 -28.77 -19.72
C SER A 399 -30.51 -29.64 -18.63
N GLU A 400 -30.84 -30.90 -18.92
CA GLU A 400 -31.45 -31.83 -17.95
C GLU A 400 -30.36 -32.38 -17.00
N LYS A 401 -29.23 -32.83 -17.56
CA LYS A 401 -28.06 -33.27 -16.79
C LYS A 401 -27.38 -32.17 -15.98
N TYR A 402 -27.35 -30.93 -16.49
CA TYR A 402 -26.79 -29.80 -15.77
C TYR A 402 -27.68 -29.38 -14.59
N GLN A 403 -29.01 -29.41 -14.76
CA GLN A 403 -29.94 -29.22 -13.66
C GLN A 403 -29.81 -30.34 -12.61
N GLU A 404 -29.65 -31.61 -13.02
CA GLU A 404 -29.41 -32.73 -12.11
C GLU A 404 -28.14 -32.56 -11.24
N ILE A 405 -27.11 -31.86 -11.74
CA ILE A 405 -25.91 -31.52 -10.95
C ILE A 405 -26.25 -30.44 -9.91
N LEU A 406 -26.90 -29.35 -10.31
CA LEU A 406 -27.28 -28.25 -9.41
C LEU A 406 -28.23 -28.73 -8.30
N ASP A 407 -29.28 -29.47 -8.66
CA ASP A 407 -30.28 -30.05 -7.75
C ASP A 407 -29.63 -31.03 -6.73
N ARG A 408 -28.42 -31.52 -7.00
CA ARG A 408 -27.64 -32.39 -6.11
C ARG A 408 -26.65 -31.63 -5.24
N GLU A 409 -26.16 -30.46 -5.68
CA GLU A 409 -25.31 -29.57 -4.87
C GLU A 409 -26.14 -28.89 -3.77
N ASP A 410 -27.40 -28.52 -4.05
CA ASP A 410 -28.40 -28.06 -3.06
C ASP A 410 -28.67 -29.09 -1.93
N TYR A 411 -28.27 -30.36 -2.08
CA TYR A 411 -28.43 -31.40 -1.07
C TYR A 411 -27.29 -31.44 -0.03
N PHE A 412 -26.26 -30.59 -0.17
CA PHE A 412 -25.28 -30.30 0.88
C PHE A 412 -25.51 -28.87 1.40
N PRO A 413 -26.21 -28.69 2.54
CA PRO A 413 -26.38 -27.36 3.13
C PRO A 413 -25.03 -26.70 3.46
N GLU A 414 -24.96 -25.37 3.28
CA GLU A 414 -23.79 -24.51 3.51
C GLU A 414 -23.42 -24.41 5.02
N PHE A 415 -23.02 -25.52 5.64
CA PHE A 415 -22.80 -25.60 7.10
C PHE A 415 -21.38 -25.20 7.55
N PHE A 416 -20.54 -24.69 6.63
CA PHE A 416 -19.11 -24.44 6.90
C PHE A 416 -18.55 -23.10 6.41
N GLU A 417 -19.37 -22.19 5.88
CA GLU A 417 -18.96 -20.80 5.65
C GLU A 417 -19.89 -19.81 6.36
N GLU A 418 -19.26 -18.74 6.87
CA GLU A 418 -19.82 -17.55 7.53
C GLU A 418 -20.40 -17.66 8.99
N ASN A 419 -19.71 -16.98 9.92
CA ASN A 419 -20.18 -16.40 11.19
C ASN A 419 -20.81 -17.29 12.28
N GLY A 420 -19.95 -17.92 13.08
CA GLY A 420 -19.65 -17.33 14.41
C GLY A 420 -20.33 -17.90 15.67
N ASN A 421 -19.50 -18.45 16.56
CA ASN A 421 -19.71 -18.59 18.00
C ASN A 421 -20.87 -19.51 18.46
N GLU A 422 -20.56 -20.79 18.65
CA GLU A 422 -21.13 -21.57 19.75
C GLU A 422 -20.05 -22.47 20.40
N ALA A 423 -20.21 -22.82 21.67
CA ALA A 423 -19.17 -23.48 22.47
C ALA A 423 -19.36 -25.01 22.48
N LEU A 424 -18.46 -25.74 21.82
CA LEU A 424 -18.49 -27.20 21.74
C LEU A 424 -17.33 -27.84 22.52
N TYR A 425 -17.30 -27.58 23.84
CA TYR A 425 -16.55 -28.40 24.79
C TYR A 425 -17.38 -29.63 25.15
N GLY A 426 -17.18 -30.74 24.43
CA GLY A 426 -17.77 -32.02 24.80
C GLY A 426 -18.06 -32.97 23.66
N GLU A 427 -17.02 -33.54 23.04
CA GLU A 427 -17.02 -34.96 22.66
C GLU A 427 -15.58 -35.49 22.72
N GLU A 428 -15.44 -36.69 23.28
CA GLU A 428 -14.29 -37.24 24.01
C GLU A 428 -12.97 -37.42 23.21
N ASP A 429 -11.83 -37.08 23.84
CA ASP A 429 -10.48 -37.54 23.44
C ASP A 429 -10.30 -39.06 23.75
N GLU A 430 -11.08 -39.94 23.12
CA GLU A 430 -10.75 -41.38 23.10
C GLU A 430 -9.63 -41.63 22.06
N MET A 431 -8.41 -41.87 22.54
CA MET A 431 -7.27 -42.25 21.70
C MET A 431 -7.56 -43.61 21.04
N GLU A 432 -7.50 -43.69 19.72
CA GLU A 432 -7.72 -44.94 18.99
C GLU A 432 -6.72 -46.03 19.46
N PRO A 433 -7.15 -47.28 19.68
CA PRO A 433 -6.31 -48.31 20.28
C PRO A 433 -5.09 -48.71 19.43
N GLU A 434 -5.15 -48.51 18.11
CA GLU A 434 -3.99 -48.67 17.22
C GLU A 434 -2.92 -47.59 17.46
N MET A 435 -3.33 -46.39 17.88
CA MET A 435 -2.43 -45.28 18.21
C MET A 435 -1.79 -45.47 19.60
N GLU A 436 -2.55 -46.00 20.57
CA GLU A 436 -2.03 -46.34 21.90
C GLU A 436 -1.01 -47.49 21.84
N GLU A 437 -1.30 -48.59 21.12
CA GLU A 437 -0.36 -49.70 20.93
C GLU A 437 0.91 -49.27 20.16
N ALA A 438 0.78 -48.34 19.20
CA ALA A 438 1.93 -47.73 18.53
C ALA A 438 2.78 -46.86 19.48
N PHE A 439 2.16 -46.16 20.43
CA PHE A 439 2.86 -45.34 21.43
C PHE A 439 3.60 -46.19 22.47
N GLU A 440 2.97 -47.21 23.05
CA GLU A 440 3.65 -48.13 23.98
C GLU A 440 4.88 -48.78 23.33
N LYS A 441 4.75 -49.21 22.08
CA LYS A 441 5.84 -49.79 21.29
C LYS A 441 6.99 -48.82 21.05
N PHE A 442 6.71 -47.53 20.85
CA PHE A 442 7.73 -46.49 20.73
C PHE A 442 8.47 -46.25 22.06
N CYS A 443 7.75 -46.25 23.20
CA CYS A 443 8.36 -46.18 24.53
C CYS A 443 9.29 -47.38 24.78
N LEU A 444 8.82 -48.60 24.54
CA LEU A 444 9.62 -49.82 24.74
C LEU A 444 10.87 -49.86 23.85
N GLU A 445 10.79 -49.43 22.59
CA GLU A 445 11.95 -49.37 21.69
C GLU A 445 12.94 -48.26 22.12
N THR A 446 12.47 -47.12 22.63
CA THR A 446 13.35 -46.03 23.12
C THR A 446 13.93 -46.26 24.51
N GLU A 447 13.37 -47.15 25.33
CA GLU A 447 14.05 -47.68 26.52
C GLU A 447 15.07 -48.77 26.17
N ARG A 448 14.75 -49.66 25.21
CA ARG A 448 15.67 -50.70 24.72
C ARG A 448 16.92 -50.14 24.03
N GLN A 449 16.88 -48.91 23.54
CA GLN A 449 18.04 -48.18 23.01
C GLN A 449 18.86 -47.42 24.08
N LYS A 450 18.50 -47.52 25.37
CA LYS A 450 19.20 -46.89 26.51
C LYS A 450 19.86 -47.89 27.46
N GLN A 451 19.91 -49.18 27.10
CA GLN A 451 20.67 -50.24 27.76
C GLN A 451 21.74 -50.81 26.81
#